data_AF-A0A2E9LXY7-F1
#
_entry.id   AF-A0A2E9LXY7-F1
#
_cell.length_a   1.000
_cell.length_b   1.000
_cell.length_c   1.000
_cell.angle_alpha   90.00
_cell.angle_beta   90.00
_cell.angle_gamma   90.00
#
_symmetry.space_group_name_H-M   'P 1'
#
loop_
_entity.id
_entity.type
_entity.pdbx_description
1 polymer ?
#
loop_
_entity_poly.entity_id
_entity_poly.type
_entity_poly.pdbx_seq_one_letter_code
_entity_poly.pdbx_strand_id
1 'polypeptide(L)'
;NPYAMFNDAMTAAEIGEESRKNRMMGDPHLKSMVAKDGVNQASALVLTRWETAQSLGVADRAIFLHGHGIGSEPRVLNRRAIGESEAMSVAYRNALAGAGIDAEQIAAADLYSCFPIAVWVAMDALGMSLDDPRPLTLTGGLPFFGGPGNNYSTHGIAEMVHWLRAQPEPSYGVVGANGGYLSKHAVGVYANIPGEFPEAIPEFKASEAVEVVSDPEPDGVIESYTFQPQKGGARAVVVGRQVSDGRRWVGVADPDDTQLLAWFETADPLGEKVVVTAGERNVVRRLDQ
;
A
#
# COMPACT_ATOMS: atom_id res chain seq x y z
N ASN A 1 7.87 15.30 -12.55
CA ASN A 1 6.86 16.18 -11.96
C ASN A 1 7.59 17.37 -11.31
N PRO A 2 7.28 18.64 -11.63
CA PRO A 2 7.98 19.81 -11.08
C PRO A 2 7.78 20.03 -9.57
N TYR A 3 6.76 19.42 -8.97
CA TYR A 3 6.49 19.49 -7.54
C TYR A 3 7.23 18.40 -6.73
N ALA A 4 7.87 17.45 -7.39
CA ALA A 4 8.66 16.42 -6.73
C ALA A 4 9.86 17.03 -6.00
N MET A 5 10.12 16.57 -4.76
CA MET A 5 11.30 16.99 -4.00
C MET A 5 12.55 16.20 -4.37
N PHE A 6 12.42 15.04 -5.02
CA PHE A 6 13.53 14.20 -5.42
C PHE A 6 13.45 13.94 -6.94
N ASN A 7 14.35 14.58 -7.70
CA ASN A 7 14.26 14.59 -9.17
C ASN A 7 15.20 13.60 -9.86
N ASP A 8 16.06 12.93 -9.09
CA ASP A 8 17.00 11.96 -9.63
C ASP A 8 16.26 10.68 -9.99
N ALA A 9 16.06 10.47 -11.29
CA ALA A 9 15.52 9.21 -11.79
C ALA A 9 16.48 8.07 -11.44
N MET A 10 15.94 6.98 -10.91
CA MET A 10 16.69 5.80 -10.53
C MET A 10 16.38 4.65 -11.48
N THR A 11 17.40 3.89 -11.83
CA THR A 11 17.27 2.64 -12.55
C THR A 11 16.73 1.53 -11.64
N ALA A 12 16.22 0.45 -12.25
CA ALA A 12 15.76 -0.72 -11.50
C ALA A 12 16.88 -1.31 -10.61
N ALA A 13 18.12 -1.36 -11.10
CA ALA A 13 19.28 -1.80 -10.31
C ALA A 13 19.56 -0.86 -9.12
N GLU A 14 19.52 0.45 -9.31
CA GLU A 14 19.75 1.41 -8.21
C GLU A 14 18.68 1.35 -7.12
N ILE A 15 17.46 0.92 -7.45
CA ILE A 15 16.37 0.71 -6.50
C ILE A 15 16.46 -0.68 -5.86
N GLY A 16 16.70 -1.72 -6.66
CA GLY A 16 16.61 -3.13 -6.33
C GLY A 16 17.85 -3.74 -5.70
N GLU A 17 19.02 -3.14 -5.89
CA GLU A 17 20.29 -3.68 -5.38
C GLU A 17 20.79 -2.92 -4.15
N GLU A 18 21.27 -3.67 -3.16
CA GLU A 18 21.83 -3.09 -1.96
C GLU A 18 23.16 -2.39 -2.26
N SER A 19 23.32 -1.20 -1.70
CA SER A 19 24.58 -0.45 -1.79
C SER A 19 24.77 0.45 -0.58
N ARG A 20 25.95 1.09 -0.49
CA ARG A 20 26.21 2.12 0.54
C ARG A 20 25.19 3.27 0.53
N LYS A 21 24.58 3.56 -0.63
CA LYS A 21 23.55 4.61 -0.78
C LYS A 21 22.12 4.06 -0.64
N ASN A 22 21.93 2.77 -0.88
CA ASN A 22 20.65 2.06 -0.87
C ASN A 22 20.70 0.84 0.07
N ARG A 23 20.96 1.10 1.36
CA ARG A 23 21.07 0.04 2.38
C ARG A 23 19.72 -0.61 2.69
N MET A 24 19.75 -1.82 3.23
CA MET A 24 18.58 -2.45 3.85
C MET A 24 18.02 -1.59 4.99
N MET A 25 16.71 -1.33 4.97
CA MET A 25 15.99 -0.64 6.05
C MET A 25 15.28 -1.65 6.97
N GLY A 26 14.78 -2.72 6.37
CA GLY A 26 14.15 -3.87 6.98
C GLY A 26 13.64 -4.74 5.83
N ASP A 27 13.92 -6.03 5.88
CA ASP A 27 13.59 -6.98 4.83
C ASP A 27 12.08 -6.91 4.50
N PRO A 28 11.71 -6.85 3.20
CA PRO A 28 12.56 -6.95 2.01
C PRO A 28 12.96 -5.59 1.40
N HIS A 29 12.88 -4.50 2.17
CA HIS A 29 12.93 -3.14 1.63
C HIS A 29 14.28 -2.45 1.83
N LEU A 30 14.83 -2.00 0.70
CA LEU A 30 15.95 -1.07 0.65
C LEU A 30 15.47 0.38 0.80
N LYS A 31 16.40 1.28 1.12
CA LYS A 31 16.12 2.71 1.36
C LYS A 31 15.33 3.40 0.22
N SER A 32 15.56 3.02 -1.02
CA SER A 32 14.88 3.63 -2.19
C SER A 32 13.46 3.11 -2.41
N MET A 33 13.08 2.01 -1.76
CA MET A 33 11.75 1.39 -1.87
C MET A 33 10.74 1.92 -0.83
N VAL A 34 11.19 2.76 0.11
CA VAL A 34 10.36 3.26 1.22
C VAL A 34 10.04 4.74 1.05
N ALA A 35 8.86 5.15 1.52
CA ALA A 35 8.43 6.54 1.50
C ALA A 35 9.44 7.51 2.14
N LYS A 36 9.51 8.72 1.58
CA LYS A 36 10.30 9.82 2.13
C LYS A 36 9.37 10.95 2.52
N ASP A 37 9.26 11.21 3.82
CA ASP A 37 8.28 12.14 4.40
C ASP A 37 8.84 13.49 4.85
N GLY A 38 10.16 13.63 4.86
CA GLY A 38 10.85 14.89 5.13
C GLY A 38 10.72 15.91 4.00
N VAL A 39 9.50 16.36 3.72
CA VAL A 39 9.19 17.30 2.61
C VAL A 39 8.38 18.51 3.09
N ASN A 40 8.48 19.62 2.35
CA ASN A 40 7.65 20.82 2.52
C ASN A 40 6.80 21.02 1.26
N GLN A 41 5.60 20.44 1.25
CA GLN A 41 4.67 20.47 0.12
C GLN A 41 3.26 20.71 0.63
N ALA A 42 2.42 21.30 -0.22
CA ALA A 42 1.00 21.49 0.06
C ALA A 42 0.18 21.31 -1.23
N SER A 43 -1.06 20.90 -1.06
CA SER A 43 -2.05 20.74 -2.13
C SER A 43 -3.40 21.22 -1.63
N ALA A 44 -4.22 21.75 -2.53
CA ALA A 44 -5.60 22.11 -2.23
C ALA A 44 -6.52 21.72 -3.39
N LEU A 45 -7.74 21.34 -3.06
CA LEU A 45 -8.79 21.03 -4.02
C LEU A 45 -9.95 22.00 -3.79
N VAL A 46 -10.53 22.51 -4.88
CA VAL A 46 -11.74 23.34 -4.82
C VAL A 46 -12.89 22.53 -5.40
N LEU A 47 -13.86 22.21 -4.57
CA LEU A 47 -15.09 21.52 -4.95
C LEU A 47 -16.24 22.52 -4.94
N THR A 48 -17.14 22.40 -5.91
CA THR A 48 -18.28 23.30 -6.02
C THR A 48 -19.42 22.64 -6.78
N ARG A 49 -20.61 23.25 -6.72
CA ARG A 49 -21.75 22.85 -7.54
C ARG A 49 -21.52 23.27 -9.00
N TRP A 50 -22.12 22.54 -9.93
CA TRP A 50 -22.00 22.83 -11.35
C TRP A 50 -22.49 24.25 -11.69
N GLU A 51 -23.63 24.67 -11.13
CA GLU A 51 -24.21 26.00 -11.37
C GLU A 51 -23.27 27.12 -10.91
N THR A 52 -22.57 26.91 -9.80
CA THR A 52 -21.56 27.86 -9.30
C THR A 52 -20.35 27.93 -10.23
N ALA A 53 -19.89 26.80 -10.77
CA ALA A 53 -18.80 26.78 -11.74
C ALA A 53 -19.19 27.52 -13.03
N GLN A 54 -20.44 27.36 -13.49
CA GLN A 54 -20.98 28.10 -14.62
C GLN A 54 -21.07 29.60 -14.34
N SER A 55 -21.62 30.00 -13.18
CA SER A 55 -21.77 31.43 -12.84
C SER A 55 -20.43 32.16 -12.70
N LEU A 56 -19.38 31.44 -12.31
CA LEU A 56 -18.01 31.95 -12.19
C LEU A 56 -17.20 31.85 -13.50
N GLY A 57 -17.76 31.27 -14.56
CA GLY A 57 -17.09 31.13 -15.86
C GLY A 57 -15.90 30.17 -15.86
N VAL A 58 -15.93 29.13 -15.01
CA VAL A 58 -14.86 28.12 -14.87
C VAL A 58 -15.33 26.69 -15.14
N ALA A 59 -16.52 26.52 -15.73
CA ALA A 59 -17.12 25.23 -16.03
C ALA A 59 -16.30 24.39 -17.02
N ASP A 60 -15.57 25.04 -17.93
CA ASP A 60 -14.61 24.42 -18.87
C ASP A 60 -13.43 23.73 -18.17
N ARG A 61 -13.20 24.04 -16.89
CA ARG A 61 -12.14 23.43 -16.06
C ARG A 61 -12.67 22.33 -15.15
N ALA A 62 -13.95 22.01 -15.18
CA ALA A 62 -14.52 21.04 -14.25
C ALA A 62 -14.02 19.63 -14.55
N ILE A 63 -13.72 18.89 -13.48
CA ILE A 63 -13.47 17.45 -13.49
C ILE A 63 -14.46 16.83 -12.52
N PHE A 64 -15.08 15.73 -12.94
CA PHE A 64 -16.19 15.11 -12.24
C PHE A 64 -15.71 13.85 -11.54
N LEU A 65 -16.17 13.64 -10.30
CA LEU A 65 -16.06 12.36 -9.62
C LEU A 65 -17.19 11.47 -10.16
N HIS A 66 -16.85 10.39 -10.84
CA HIS A 66 -17.84 9.44 -11.42
C HIS A 66 -18.15 8.29 -10.49
N GLY A 67 -17.18 7.89 -9.66
CA GLY A 67 -17.37 6.79 -8.73
C GLY A 67 -16.38 6.86 -7.58
N HIS A 68 -16.76 6.25 -6.46
CA HIS A 68 -15.92 6.19 -5.27
C HIS A 68 -16.13 4.88 -4.51
N GLY A 69 -15.13 4.50 -3.74
CA GLY A 69 -15.21 3.34 -2.86
C GLY A 69 -14.31 3.52 -1.65
N ILE A 70 -14.80 3.07 -0.50
CA ILE A 70 -14.05 3.10 0.77
C ILE A 70 -14.10 1.73 1.44
N GLY A 71 -13.01 1.36 2.09
CA GLY A 71 -12.93 0.09 2.80
C GLY A 71 -11.93 0.10 3.95
N SER A 72 -12.16 -0.75 4.95
CA SER A 72 -11.23 -0.98 6.04
C SER A 72 -11.00 -2.46 6.33
N GLU A 73 -9.76 -2.76 6.70
CA GLU A 73 -9.31 -4.07 7.15
C GLU A 73 -9.41 -4.20 8.68
N PRO A 74 -9.54 -5.43 9.22
CA PRO A 74 -9.25 -5.67 10.62
C PRO A 74 -7.76 -5.44 10.89
N ARG A 75 -7.35 -5.63 12.15
CA ARG A 75 -5.93 -5.64 12.52
C ARG A 75 -5.17 -6.64 11.66
N VAL A 76 -3.92 -6.32 11.32
CA VAL A 76 -3.10 -7.10 10.38
C VAL A 76 -3.08 -8.59 10.71
N LEU A 77 -2.92 -8.94 11.99
CA LEU A 77 -2.86 -10.33 12.46
C LEU A 77 -4.21 -11.06 12.42
N ASN A 78 -5.33 -10.36 12.21
CA ASN A 78 -6.65 -10.97 12.11
C ASN A 78 -7.11 -11.20 10.67
N ARG A 79 -6.34 -10.76 9.67
CA ARG A 79 -6.70 -10.89 8.24
C ARG A 79 -6.69 -12.34 7.77
N ARG A 80 -7.36 -12.67 6.67
CA ARG A 80 -7.23 -14.00 6.07
C ARG A 80 -5.78 -14.29 5.66
N ALA A 81 -5.20 -13.38 4.88
CA ALA A 81 -3.81 -13.38 4.45
C ALA A 81 -3.16 -12.03 4.78
N ILE A 82 -1.90 -12.02 5.21
CA ILE A 82 -1.20 -10.79 5.64
C ILE A 82 -0.74 -9.97 4.43
N GLY A 83 -0.41 -10.65 3.32
CA GLY A 83 0.06 -10.03 2.07
C GLY A 83 -1.03 -9.50 1.15
N GLU A 84 -2.30 -9.62 1.52
CA GLU A 84 -3.45 -9.23 0.70
C GLU A 84 -4.29 -8.15 1.40
N SER A 85 -5.17 -7.49 0.65
CA SER A 85 -6.23 -6.64 1.22
C SER A 85 -7.53 -6.76 0.41
N GLU A 86 -8.49 -7.48 0.98
CA GLU A 86 -9.84 -7.59 0.45
C GLU A 86 -10.54 -6.23 0.40
N ALA A 87 -10.38 -5.42 1.45
CA ALA A 87 -11.00 -4.11 1.55
C ALA A 87 -10.49 -3.14 0.48
N MET A 88 -9.20 -3.18 0.14
CA MET A 88 -8.66 -2.41 -0.97
C MET A 88 -9.30 -2.86 -2.29
N SER A 89 -9.31 -4.16 -2.58
CA SER A 89 -9.89 -4.67 -3.83
C SER A 89 -11.38 -4.34 -3.96
N VAL A 90 -12.15 -4.44 -2.88
CA VAL A 90 -13.56 -4.02 -2.87
C VAL A 90 -13.70 -2.52 -3.09
N ALA A 91 -12.85 -1.69 -2.50
CA ALA A 91 -12.90 -0.24 -2.68
C ALA A 91 -12.69 0.16 -4.15
N TYR A 92 -11.72 -0.45 -4.84
CA TYR A 92 -11.50 -0.22 -6.28
C TYR A 92 -12.70 -0.70 -7.12
N ARG A 93 -13.20 -1.92 -6.88
CA ARG A 93 -14.38 -2.44 -7.60
C ARG A 93 -15.61 -1.56 -7.41
N ASN A 94 -15.86 -1.08 -6.20
CA ASN A 94 -16.99 -0.21 -5.91
C ASN A 94 -16.83 1.16 -6.61
N ALA A 95 -15.61 1.71 -6.67
CA ALA A 95 -15.37 2.96 -7.38
C ALA A 95 -15.60 2.82 -8.90
N LEU A 96 -15.15 1.72 -9.50
CA LEU A 96 -15.39 1.41 -10.92
C LEU A 96 -16.88 1.18 -11.19
N ALA A 97 -17.54 0.37 -10.37
CA ALA A 97 -18.97 0.10 -10.48
C ALA A 97 -19.82 1.37 -10.33
N GLY A 98 -19.47 2.24 -9.39
CA GLY A 98 -20.12 3.54 -9.22
C GLY A 98 -19.95 4.46 -10.43
N ALA A 99 -18.80 4.38 -11.10
CA ALA A 99 -18.55 5.08 -12.36
C ALA A 99 -19.17 4.40 -13.60
N GLY A 100 -19.69 3.18 -13.46
CA GLY A 100 -20.28 2.42 -14.56
C GLY A 100 -19.26 2.01 -15.64
N ILE A 101 -18.00 1.78 -15.25
CA ILE A 101 -16.92 1.42 -16.17
C ILE A 101 -16.18 0.17 -15.72
N ASP A 102 -15.54 -0.49 -16.68
CA ASP A 102 -14.57 -1.56 -16.43
C ASP A 102 -13.15 -1.00 -16.23
N ALA A 103 -12.27 -1.79 -15.64
CA ALA A 103 -10.90 -1.35 -15.30
C ALA A 103 -10.08 -0.99 -16.54
N GLU A 104 -10.34 -1.62 -17.68
CA GLU A 104 -9.69 -1.37 -18.97
C GLU A 104 -9.98 0.03 -19.54
N GLN A 105 -11.06 0.68 -19.08
CA GLN A 105 -11.43 2.03 -19.49
C GLN A 105 -10.68 3.12 -18.71
N ILE A 106 -9.96 2.76 -17.65
CA ILE A 106 -9.06 3.68 -16.95
C ILE A 106 -7.85 3.96 -17.85
N ALA A 107 -7.61 5.24 -18.11
CA ALA A 107 -6.50 5.71 -18.95
C ALA A 107 -5.24 6.06 -18.15
N ALA A 108 -5.39 6.42 -16.87
CA ALA A 108 -4.29 6.71 -15.96
C ALA A 108 -4.66 6.45 -14.49
N ALA A 109 -3.66 6.12 -13.68
CA ALA A 109 -3.81 5.93 -12.25
C ALA A 109 -2.82 6.78 -11.44
N ASP A 110 -3.20 7.15 -10.22
CA ASP A 110 -2.26 7.46 -9.14
C ASP A 110 -2.49 6.51 -7.97
N LEU A 111 -1.66 5.46 -7.90
CA LEU A 111 -1.72 4.44 -6.86
C LEU A 111 -0.85 4.85 -5.67
N TYR A 112 -1.40 4.75 -4.46
CA TYR A 112 -0.65 5.03 -3.24
C TYR A 112 0.51 4.05 -3.06
N SER A 113 1.69 4.57 -2.71
CA SER A 113 2.96 3.85 -2.88
C SER A 113 3.95 4.02 -1.73
N CYS A 114 3.49 4.03 -0.47
CA CYS A 114 4.41 4.15 0.67
C CYS A 114 5.42 2.99 0.75
N PHE A 115 4.96 1.81 0.35
CA PHE A 115 5.71 0.58 0.16
C PHE A 115 5.16 -0.15 -1.08
N PRO A 116 5.96 -0.99 -1.75
CA PRO A 116 5.55 -1.68 -2.97
C PRO A 116 4.25 -2.49 -2.84
N ILE A 117 3.99 -3.12 -1.69
CA ILE A 117 2.78 -3.94 -1.47
C ILE A 117 1.47 -3.17 -1.72
N ALA A 118 1.41 -1.88 -1.41
CA ALA A 118 0.21 -1.08 -1.65
C ALA A 118 -0.07 -0.91 -3.16
N VAL A 119 0.99 -0.82 -3.96
CA VAL A 119 0.91 -0.73 -5.42
C VAL A 119 0.48 -2.07 -6.00
N TRP A 120 1.09 -3.17 -5.54
CA TRP A 120 0.75 -4.52 -6.01
C TRP A 120 -0.72 -4.86 -5.80
N VAL A 121 -1.24 -4.66 -4.58
CA VAL A 121 -2.65 -4.97 -4.29
C VAL A 121 -3.61 -4.08 -5.09
N ALA A 122 -3.24 -2.82 -5.34
CA ALA A 122 -4.04 -1.92 -6.17
C ALA A 122 -4.00 -2.32 -7.65
N MET A 123 -2.85 -2.76 -8.17
CA MET A 123 -2.71 -3.29 -9.53
C MET A 123 -3.55 -4.56 -9.71
N ASP A 124 -3.51 -5.49 -8.76
CA ASP A 124 -4.35 -6.70 -8.78
C ASP A 124 -5.84 -6.34 -8.81
N ALA A 125 -6.26 -5.34 -8.03
CA ALA A 125 -7.64 -4.86 -8.00
C ALA A 125 -8.09 -4.22 -9.33
N LEU A 126 -7.16 -3.68 -10.10
CA LEU A 126 -7.39 -3.07 -11.42
C LEU A 126 -7.08 -4.03 -12.59
N GLY A 127 -6.64 -5.26 -12.32
CA GLY A 127 -6.18 -6.19 -13.35
C GLY A 127 -4.96 -5.69 -14.14
N MET A 128 -4.14 -4.83 -13.54
CA MET A 128 -2.94 -4.26 -14.18
C MET A 128 -1.73 -5.17 -13.96
N SER A 129 -0.94 -5.39 -15.01
CA SER A 129 0.36 -6.06 -14.92
C SER A 129 1.51 -5.05 -14.95
N LEU A 130 2.75 -5.49 -14.67
CA LEU A 130 3.94 -4.64 -14.81
C LEU A 130 4.15 -4.08 -16.22
N ASP A 131 3.73 -4.84 -17.24
CA ASP A 131 3.87 -4.46 -18.65
C ASP A 131 2.69 -3.59 -19.13
N ASP A 132 1.77 -3.22 -18.23
CA ASP A 132 0.65 -2.35 -18.57
C ASP A 132 1.17 -0.96 -18.97
N PRO A 133 0.83 -0.45 -20.17
CA PRO A 133 1.34 0.83 -20.64
C PRO A 133 0.72 2.03 -19.91
N ARG A 134 -0.38 1.83 -19.18
CA ARG A 134 -1.08 2.90 -18.48
C ARG A 134 -0.24 3.38 -17.29
N PRO A 135 -0.15 4.69 -17.05
CA PRO A 135 0.59 5.20 -15.89
C PRO A 135 0.01 4.69 -14.57
N LEU A 136 0.86 4.10 -13.72
CA LEU A 136 0.51 3.70 -12.34
C LEU A 136 0.58 4.88 -11.35
N THR A 137 1.25 5.97 -11.74
CA THR A 137 1.34 7.22 -10.98
C THR A 137 1.40 8.43 -11.90
N LEU A 138 0.77 9.52 -11.46
CA LEU A 138 0.87 10.84 -12.10
C LEU A 138 1.76 11.79 -11.29
N THR A 139 1.94 11.52 -10.01
CA THR A 139 2.81 12.30 -9.11
C THR A 139 4.28 11.86 -9.17
N GLY A 140 4.53 10.55 -9.25
CA GLY A 140 5.84 9.93 -9.12
C GLY A 140 6.01 9.05 -7.87
N GLY A 141 4.99 8.91 -7.03
CA GLY A 141 4.99 8.01 -5.88
C GLY A 141 5.77 8.50 -4.65
N LEU A 142 5.43 8.00 -3.45
CA LEU A 142 5.98 8.53 -2.19
C LEU A 142 7.52 8.47 -2.05
N PRO A 143 8.24 7.45 -2.57
CA PRO A 143 9.70 7.41 -2.46
C PRO A 143 10.43 8.46 -3.32
N PHE A 144 9.78 9.01 -4.35
CA PHE A 144 10.41 9.87 -5.37
C PHE A 144 9.77 11.27 -5.48
N PHE A 145 8.44 11.35 -5.44
CA PHE A 145 7.74 12.63 -5.30
C PHE A 145 8.01 13.28 -3.94
N GLY A 146 8.12 12.44 -2.91
CA GLY A 146 8.06 12.84 -1.51
C GLY A 146 6.62 12.82 -1.01
N GLY A 147 6.39 12.23 0.16
CA GLY A 147 5.04 12.09 0.71
C GLY A 147 4.89 12.96 1.94
N PRO A 148 4.06 14.02 1.96
CA PRO A 148 3.76 14.78 3.18
C PRO A 148 2.87 13.95 4.14
N GLY A 149 3.38 12.77 4.54
CA GLY A 149 2.71 11.71 5.28
C GLY A 149 1.29 11.46 4.79
N ASN A 150 0.34 12.01 5.54
CA ASN A 150 -1.09 11.82 5.37
C ASN A 150 -1.69 12.54 4.14
N ASN A 151 -0.99 13.53 3.54
CA ASN A 151 -1.55 14.37 2.47
C ASN A 151 -1.13 13.98 1.04
N TYR A 152 -0.36 12.89 0.84
CA TYR A 152 0.11 12.50 -0.50
C TYR A 152 -1.04 12.37 -1.52
N SER A 153 -2.13 11.68 -1.21
CA SER A 153 -3.20 11.41 -2.18
C SER A 153 -3.93 12.67 -2.66
N THR A 154 -3.91 13.76 -1.90
CA THR A 154 -4.45 15.04 -2.36
C THR A 154 -3.62 15.60 -3.52
N HIS A 155 -2.30 15.38 -3.55
CA HIS A 155 -1.45 15.68 -4.70
C HIS A 155 -1.77 14.75 -5.88
N GLY A 156 -2.03 13.46 -5.63
CA GLY A 156 -2.51 12.51 -6.64
C GLY A 156 -3.80 12.97 -7.32
N ILE A 157 -4.78 13.44 -6.54
CA ILE A 157 -6.03 14.00 -7.08
C ILE A 157 -5.76 15.28 -7.89
N ALA A 158 -4.87 16.16 -7.41
CA ALA A 158 -4.53 17.39 -8.14
C ALA A 158 -3.87 17.08 -9.50
N GLU A 159 -2.90 16.16 -9.54
CA GLU A 159 -2.27 15.72 -10.79
C GLU A 159 -3.26 15.02 -11.71
N MET A 160 -4.18 14.21 -11.17
CA MET A 160 -5.26 13.60 -11.95
C MET A 160 -6.15 14.66 -12.61
N VAL A 161 -6.53 15.71 -11.87
CA VAL A 161 -7.30 16.83 -12.42
C VAL A 161 -6.54 17.55 -13.53
N HIS A 162 -5.24 17.80 -13.34
CA HIS A 162 -4.40 18.43 -14.37
C HIS A 162 -4.28 17.56 -15.62
N TRP A 163 -4.06 16.26 -15.44
CA TRP A 163 -3.94 15.29 -16.52
C TRP A 163 -5.24 15.16 -17.32
N LEU A 164 -6.39 15.04 -16.65
CA LEU A 164 -7.71 14.93 -17.29
C LEU A 164 -8.08 16.19 -18.08
N ARG A 165 -7.77 17.38 -17.57
CA ARG A 165 -7.98 18.66 -18.29
C ARG A 165 -7.15 18.77 -19.56
N ALA A 166 -6.00 18.09 -19.61
CA ALA A 166 -5.13 18.07 -20.77
C ALA A 166 -5.55 17.01 -21.81
N GLN A 167 -6.49 16.12 -21.49
CA GLN A 167 -6.96 15.11 -22.43
C GLN A 167 -7.93 15.74 -23.44
N PRO A 168 -7.69 15.59 -24.76
CA PRO A 168 -8.59 16.10 -25.79
C PRO A 168 -9.89 15.28 -25.87
N GLU A 169 -9.82 14.00 -25.52
CA GLU A 169 -10.94 13.05 -25.59
C GLU A 169 -11.49 12.72 -24.18
N PRO A 170 -12.77 12.32 -24.08
CA PRO A 170 -13.34 11.73 -22.88
C PRO A 170 -12.44 10.65 -22.28
N SER A 171 -12.05 10.82 -21.01
CA SER A 171 -11.09 9.95 -20.33
C SER A 171 -11.45 9.76 -18.86
N TYR A 172 -11.20 8.56 -18.35
CA TYR A 172 -11.31 8.22 -16.93
C TYR A 172 -9.92 8.02 -16.32
N GLY A 173 -9.75 8.47 -15.08
CA GLY A 173 -8.57 8.16 -14.29
C GLY A 173 -8.94 7.79 -12.86
N VAL A 174 -8.08 7.03 -12.20
CA VAL A 174 -8.32 6.52 -10.85
C VAL A 174 -7.25 7.01 -9.87
N VAL A 175 -7.66 7.43 -8.67
CA VAL A 175 -6.73 7.72 -7.59
C VAL A 175 -7.05 6.82 -6.40
N GLY A 176 -6.03 6.11 -5.92
CA GLY A 176 -6.11 5.32 -4.69
C GLY A 176 -5.41 6.01 -3.53
N ALA A 177 -6.06 6.02 -2.39
CA ALA A 177 -5.49 6.44 -1.11
C ALA A 177 -5.43 5.24 -0.16
N ASN A 178 -4.34 5.14 0.59
CA ASN A 178 -4.10 4.09 1.55
C ASN A 178 -3.64 4.67 2.89
N GLY A 179 -4.14 4.10 3.99
CA GLY A 179 -3.77 4.48 5.35
C GLY A 179 -3.41 3.27 6.22
N GLY A 180 -2.43 3.44 7.10
CA GLY A 180 -1.96 2.39 8.01
C GLY A 180 -1.24 1.26 7.28
N TYR A 181 -1.41 0.03 7.77
CA TYR A 181 -0.78 -1.18 7.23
C TYR A 181 -1.67 -1.84 6.16
N LEU A 182 -2.06 -1.09 5.13
CA LEU A 182 -3.22 -1.43 4.29
C LEU A 182 -4.50 -1.53 5.13
N SER A 183 -4.71 -0.59 6.05
CA SER A 183 -5.82 -0.67 7.01
C SER A 183 -7.07 0.06 6.53
N LYS A 184 -6.90 1.09 5.70
CA LYS A 184 -7.98 1.94 5.19
C LYS A 184 -7.70 2.31 3.76
N HIS A 185 -8.75 2.32 2.95
CA HIS A 185 -8.71 2.58 1.52
C HIS A 185 -9.80 3.58 1.13
N ALA A 186 -9.44 4.52 0.27
CA ALA A 186 -10.38 5.39 -0.40
C ALA A 186 -9.96 5.51 -1.86
N VAL A 187 -10.89 5.27 -2.78
CA VAL A 187 -10.66 5.26 -4.22
C VAL A 187 -11.65 6.21 -4.87
N GLY A 188 -11.18 7.01 -5.82
CA GLY A 188 -12.01 7.89 -6.63
C GLY A 188 -11.72 7.69 -8.11
N VAL A 189 -12.78 7.58 -8.92
CA VAL A 189 -12.72 7.62 -10.38
C VAL A 189 -13.13 9.01 -10.84
N TYR A 190 -12.26 9.66 -11.60
CA TYR A 190 -12.42 11.04 -12.07
C TYR A 190 -12.46 11.06 -13.60
N ALA A 191 -13.23 11.98 -14.18
CA ALA A 191 -13.29 12.14 -15.63
C ALA A 191 -13.47 13.61 -16.05
N ASN A 192 -13.03 13.93 -17.28
CA ASN A 192 -13.37 15.16 -17.99
C ASN A 192 -14.74 15.08 -18.69
N ILE A 193 -15.63 14.22 -18.20
CA ILE A 193 -16.95 13.94 -18.75
C ILE A 193 -17.99 14.45 -17.74
N PRO A 194 -18.93 15.32 -18.12
CA PRO A 194 -20.01 15.71 -17.23
C PRO A 194 -20.78 14.49 -16.71
N GLY A 195 -21.04 14.47 -15.41
CA GLY A 195 -21.75 13.39 -14.73
C GLY A 195 -22.41 13.89 -13.45
N GLU A 196 -23.41 13.15 -12.98
CA GLU A 196 -24.00 13.41 -11.68
C GLU A 196 -23.02 13.03 -10.56
N PHE A 197 -23.17 13.67 -9.40
CA PHE A 197 -22.37 13.30 -8.24
C PHE A 197 -22.83 11.92 -7.75
N PRO A 198 -21.93 10.93 -7.63
CA PRO A 198 -22.31 9.56 -7.28
C PRO A 198 -22.91 9.50 -5.88
N GLU A 199 -23.90 8.63 -5.70
CA GLU A 199 -24.50 8.39 -4.38
C GLU A 199 -23.45 7.84 -3.40
N ALA A 200 -23.63 8.16 -2.12
CA ALA A 200 -22.77 7.62 -1.07
C ALA A 200 -23.07 6.14 -0.84
N ILE A 201 -22.05 5.30 -0.96
CA ILE A 201 -22.13 3.87 -0.63
C ILE A 201 -21.54 3.61 0.76
N PRO A 202 -22.01 2.57 1.47
CA PRO A 202 -21.45 2.20 2.77
C PRO A 202 -19.99 1.73 2.65
N GLU A 203 -19.23 1.95 3.72
CA GLU A 203 -17.87 1.42 3.84
C GLU A 203 -17.88 -0.11 3.90
N PHE A 204 -17.05 -0.73 3.06
CA PHE A 204 -16.78 -2.16 3.19
C PHE A 204 -15.85 -2.43 4.37
N LYS A 205 -16.24 -3.33 5.26
CA LYS A 205 -15.42 -3.74 6.41
C LYS A 205 -15.10 -5.21 6.28
N ALA A 206 -13.83 -5.53 6.04
CA ALA A 206 -13.38 -6.91 6.02
C ALA A 206 -13.53 -7.52 7.42
N SER A 207 -13.89 -8.81 7.46
CA SER A 207 -14.10 -9.52 8.73
C SER A 207 -12.79 -10.04 9.30
N GLU A 208 -12.71 -10.15 10.62
CA GLU A 208 -11.65 -10.92 11.27
C GLU A 208 -11.78 -12.39 10.86
N ALA A 209 -10.71 -12.96 10.31
CA ALA A 209 -10.68 -14.31 9.78
C ALA A 209 -9.78 -15.25 10.58
N VAL A 210 -8.84 -14.69 11.36
CA VAL A 210 -7.84 -15.45 12.11
C VAL A 210 -7.76 -14.90 13.53
N GLU A 211 -7.85 -15.78 14.51
CA GLU A 211 -7.61 -15.42 15.91
C GLU A 211 -6.11 -15.32 16.23
N VAL A 212 -5.78 -14.48 17.20
CA VAL A 212 -4.41 -14.24 17.66
C VAL A 212 -4.27 -14.74 19.10
N VAL A 213 -3.19 -15.48 19.37
CA VAL A 213 -2.86 -15.96 20.71
C VAL A 213 -1.59 -15.27 21.22
N SER A 214 -1.66 -14.78 22.46
CA SER A 214 -0.51 -14.13 23.12
C SER A 214 0.49 -15.14 23.67
N ASP A 215 -0.02 -16.24 24.23
CA ASP A 215 0.74 -17.35 24.80
C ASP A 215 0.64 -18.57 23.87
N PRO A 216 1.47 -18.66 22.80
CA PRO A 216 1.38 -19.74 21.83
C PRO A 216 1.84 -21.08 22.39
N GLU A 217 1.31 -22.16 21.83
CA GLU A 217 1.91 -23.49 21.99
C GLU A 217 3.29 -23.56 21.31
N PRO A 218 4.20 -24.45 21.75
CA PRO A 218 5.57 -24.45 21.28
C PRO A 218 5.74 -24.65 19.78
N ASP A 219 4.91 -25.47 19.15
CA ASP A 219 5.08 -25.85 17.76
C ASP A 219 4.38 -24.86 16.82
N GLY A 220 5.17 -24.21 15.96
CA GLY A 220 4.68 -23.24 15.01
C GLY A 220 5.28 -23.35 13.60
N VAL A 221 4.61 -22.72 12.64
CA VAL A 221 5.05 -22.57 11.25
C VAL A 221 5.17 -21.08 10.93
N ILE A 222 6.27 -20.65 10.32
CA ILE A 222 6.47 -19.25 9.91
C ILE A 222 5.50 -18.90 8.78
N GLU A 223 4.62 -17.92 9.01
CA GLU A 223 3.71 -17.39 7.98
C GLU A 223 4.27 -16.13 7.32
N SER A 224 4.97 -15.30 8.08
CA SER A 224 5.63 -14.09 7.59
C SER A 224 6.76 -13.70 8.54
N TYR A 225 7.75 -12.97 8.06
CA TYR A 225 8.78 -12.39 8.90
C TYR A 225 9.26 -11.05 8.36
N THR A 226 10.08 -10.35 9.14
CA THR A 226 10.94 -9.28 8.65
C THR A 226 12.23 -9.29 9.46
N PHE A 227 13.35 -9.04 8.80
CA PHE A 227 14.67 -8.91 9.40
C PHE A 227 15.14 -7.46 9.34
N GLN A 228 15.73 -6.97 10.41
CA GLN A 228 16.23 -5.60 10.48
C GLN A 228 17.64 -5.57 11.10
N PRO A 229 18.65 -5.06 10.37
CA PRO A 229 19.94 -4.70 10.95
C PRO A 229 19.78 -3.59 11.99
N GLN A 230 20.49 -3.71 13.12
CA GLN A 230 20.48 -2.72 14.20
C GLN A 230 21.90 -2.35 14.62
N LYS A 231 22.05 -1.25 15.36
CA LYS A 231 23.36 -0.89 15.92
C LYS A 231 23.77 -1.94 16.96
N GLY A 232 24.78 -2.75 16.64
CA GLY A 232 25.31 -3.78 17.55
C GLY A 232 24.63 -5.14 17.47
N GLY A 233 23.81 -5.40 16.44
CA GLY A 233 23.16 -6.69 16.24
C GLY A 233 22.10 -6.64 15.14
N ALA A 234 21.12 -7.53 15.21
CA ALA A 234 19.97 -7.55 14.33
C ALA A 234 18.73 -8.01 15.07
N ARG A 235 17.57 -7.84 14.44
CA ARG A 235 16.29 -8.32 14.95
C ARG A 235 15.49 -8.96 13.83
N ALA A 236 14.96 -10.15 14.06
CA ALA A 236 13.90 -10.71 13.23
C ALA A 236 12.59 -10.74 14.02
N VAL A 237 11.52 -10.25 13.40
CA VAL A 237 10.14 -10.37 13.90
C VAL A 237 9.44 -11.42 13.07
N VAL A 238 8.76 -12.35 13.73
CA VAL A 238 8.13 -13.50 13.10
C VAL A 238 6.64 -13.47 13.42
N VAL A 239 5.83 -13.63 12.38
CA VAL A 239 4.43 -14.01 12.51
C VAL A 239 4.33 -15.49 12.19
N GLY A 240 3.86 -16.27 13.15
CA GLY A 240 3.72 -17.71 12.98
C GLY A 240 2.30 -18.19 13.19
N ARG A 241 2.05 -19.40 12.72
CA ARG A 241 0.81 -20.16 12.90
C ARG A 241 1.06 -21.28 13.88
N GLN A 242 0.20 -21.38 14.89
CA GLN A 242 0.18 -22.51 15.80
C GLN A 242 -0.22 -23.77 15.02
N VAL A 243 0.54 -24.86 15.18
CA VAL A 243 0.32 -26.11 14.41
C VAL A 243 -1.03 -26.75 14.75
N SER A 244 -1.48 -26.67 16.00
CA SER A 244 -2.69 -27.38 16.46
C SER A 244 -4.00 -26.81 15.92
N ASP A 245 -4.11 -25.49 15.76
CA ASP A 245 -5.37 -24.82 15.44
C ASP A 245 -5.26 -23.67 14.42
N GLY A 246 -4.04 -23.36 13.95
CA GLY A 246 -3.79 -22.31 12.97
C GLY A 246 -3.98 -20.88 13.49
N ARG A 247 -4.13 -20.65 14.79
CA ARG A 247 -4.12 -19.28 15.34
C ARG A 247 -2.76 -18.62 15.11
N ARG A 248 -2.76 -17.30 14.96
CA ARG A 248 -1.51 -16.55 14.77
C ARG A 248 -0.90 -16.14 16.09
N TRP A 249 0.42 -16.04 16.09
CA TRP A 249 1.20 -15.42 17.16
C TRP A 249 2.29 -14.53 16.55
N VAL A 250 2.82 -13.63 17.37
CA VAL A 250 4.00 -12.82 17.03
C VAL A 250 5.11 -13.13 18.00
N GLY A 251 6.32 -13.30 17.49
CA GLY A 251 7.53 -13.50 18.27
C GLY A 251 8.72 -12.77 17.67
N VAL A 252 9.83 -12.84 18.37
CA VAL A 252 11.14 -12.40 17.89
C VAL A 252 12.08 -13.60 17.84
N ALA A 253 12.95 -13.64 16.84
CA ALA A 253 14.08 -14.57 16.88
C ALA A 253 14.88 -14.36 18.17
N ASP A 254 15.40 -15.44 18.75
CA ASP A 254 16.30 -15.38 19.90
C ASP A 254 17.46 -14.41 19.60
N PRO A 255 17.59 -13.29 20.34
CA PRO A 255 18.61 -12.29 20.06
C PRO A 255 20.04 -12.79 20.32
N ASP A 256 20.20 -13.84 21.12
CA ASP A 256 21.51 -14.41 21.45
C ASP A 256 21.93 -15.51 20.45
N ASP A 257 21.03 -15.96 19.57
CA ASP A 257 21.29 -16.94 18.51
C ASP A 257 21.68 -16.25 17.20
N THR A 258 22.99 -16.06 17.02
CA THR A 258 23.54 -15.42 15.82
C THR A 258 23.32 -16.23 14.54
N GLN A 259 23.19 -17.57 14.64
CA GLN A 259 22.93 -18.42 13.48
C GLN A 259 21.48 -18.30 13.01
N LEU A 260 20.53 -18.22 13.95
CA LEU A 260 19.13 -17.96 13.62
C LEU A 260 18.96 -16.58 12.98
N LEU A 261 19.61 -15.54 13.50
CA LEU A 261 19.55 -14.20 12.91
C LEU A 261 20.14 -14.17 11.48
N ALA A 262 21.28 -14.84 11.25
CA ALA A 262 21.87 -14.96 9.92
C ALA A 262 20.98 -15.76 8.95
N TRP A 263 20.22 -16.73 9.46
CA TRP A 263 19.25 -17.49 8.66
C TRP A 263 18.09 -16.61 8.18
N PHE A 264 17.52 -15.77 9.05
CA PHE A 264 16.50 -14.78 8.66
C PHE A 264 17.02 -13.71 7.70
N GLU A 265 18.33 -13.43 7.70
CA GLU A 265 18.93 -12.46 6.79
C GLU A 265 19.16 -13.01 5.38
N THR A 266 19.50 -14.30 5.25
CA THR A 266 20.07 -14.85 4.00
C THR A 266 19.25 -15.95 3.35
N ALA A 267 18.25 -16.52 4.03
CA ALA A 267 17.40 -17.59 3.52
C ALA A 267 15.95 -17.15 3.35
N ASP A 268 15.12 -18.05 2.80
CA ASP A 268 13.65 -17.94 2.81
C ASP A 268 13.09 -18.91 3.86
N PRO A 269 12.74 -18.43 5.07
CA PRO A 269 12.21 -19.24 6.15
C PRO A 269 10.67 -19.40 6.10
N LEU A 270 9.98 -18.92 5.05
CA LEU A 270 8.53 -19.04 4.98
C LEU A 270 8.09 -20.50 4.93
N GLY A 271 7.09 -20.86 5.74
CA GLY A 271 6.59 -22.23 5.84
C GLY A 271 7.44 -23.18 6.68
N GLU A 272 8.59 -22.74 7.17
CA GLU A 272 9.46 -23.56 8.01
C GLU A 272 8.89 -23.72 9.43
N LYS A 273 9.17 -24.88 10.02
CA LYS A 273 8.74 -25.19 11.39
C LYS A 273 9.72 -24.64 12.42
N VAL A 274 9.19 -24.08 13.49
CA VAL A 274 9.94 -23.44 14.57
C VAL A 274 9.36 -23.79 15.94
N VAL A 275 10.18 -23.61 16.97
CA VAL A 275 9.73 -23.62 18.36
C VAL A 275 9.55 -22.18 18.82
N VAL A 276 8.40 -21.86 19.40
CA VAL A 276 8.13 -20.59 20.07
C VAL A 276 7.98 -20.79 21.57
N THR A 277 8.69 -20.01 22.38
CA THR A 277 8.53 -20.01 23.83
C THR A 277 7.75 -18.78 24.25
N ALA A 278 6.62 -18.98 24.92
CA ALA A 278 5.81 -17.88 25.46
C ALA A 278 6.53 -17.14 26.60
N GLY A 279 6.34 -15.82 26.68
CA GLY A 279 6.94 -14.98 27.71
C GLY A 279 6.54 -13.51 27.56
N GLU A 280 7.23 -12.59 28.24
CA GLU A 280 7.01 -11.15 28.04
C GLU A 280 7.15 -10.75 26.55
N ARG A 281 8.04 -11.46 25.85
CA ARG A 281 8.10 -11.51 24.39
C ARG A 281 8.23 -12.97 24.00
N ASN A 282 7.43 -13.42 23.03
CA ASN A 282 7.57 -14.76 22.49
C ASN A 282 8.92 -14.89 21.76
N VAL A 283 9.69 -15.92 22.09
CA VAL A 283 11.02 -16.17 21.52
C VAL A 283 10.96 -17.35 20.55
N VAL A 284 11.43 -17.15 19.33
CA VAL A 284 11.43 -18.15 18.25
C VAL A 284 12.82 -18.77 18.12
N ARG A 285 12.88 -20.10 17.96
CA ARG A 285 14.10 -20.89 17.72
C ARG A 285 13.86 -21.93 16.63
N ARG A 286 14.93 -22.43 16.01
CA ARG A 286 14.86 -23.58 15.09
C ARG A 286 14.63 -24.87 15.87
N LEU A 287 14.02 -25.87 15.22
CA LEU A 287 13.81 -27.21 15.82
C LEU A 287 15.12 -27.99 16.02
N ASP A 288 16.17 -27.67 15.27
CA ASP A 288 17.41 -28.45 15.19
C ASP A 288 18.58 -27.87 16.01
N GLN A 289 18.28 -27.14 17.09
CA GLN A 289 19.27 -26.67 18.07
C GLN A 289 18.90 -27.07 19.50
#